data_AF-A0A6A5Y1K6-F1
#
_entry.id   AF-A0A6A5Y1K6-F1
#
_cell.length_a   1.000
_cell.length_b   1.000
_cell.length_c   1.000
_cell.angle_alpha   90.00
_cell.angle_beta   90.00
_cell.angle_gamma   90.00
#
_symmetry.space_group_name_H-M   'P 1'
#
loop_
_entity.id
_entity.type
_entity.pdbx_description
1 polymer ?
#
loop_
_entity_poly.entity_id
_entity_poly.type
_entity_poly.pdbx_seq_one_letter_code
_entity_poly.pdbx_strand_id
1 'polypeptide(L)'
;MMQPYLHQQQFHTEWPQGHQQHHAAQHAQQQAQVHAQAQAAAAAAAVAQQQHYNRIAGNNGINIPGSSSIPRGPANDIGQLTTEPGISEDSRRVLEWIAQLMKTNTRETALLELSKKREQVPELALILWHSFGVMASLLQEIISVYPLLNPSQLTAAASNRVCNALALLQCVASHTETRGLFLSAHIPLFLYPFLNTTSKSRPFEYLRLTSLGVIGALVKNDSSEVINFLLTTEIIPLCLRIMETGSELSKTVAIFIVQKILLDDIGLAYICQTYERFYAVGTVLSNMVNQLVEQQTVRLLKHVVRCFLRLSDNARAREALRQCLPEPLRDATFSSVLRDDAATKRCLAQLLINLSDNVVEPQSNQLQLH
;
A
#
# COMPACT_ATOMS: atom_id res chain seq x y z
N MET A 1 -33.04 42.71 -63.12
CA MET A 1 -31.81 42.85 -62.31
C MET A 1 -31.92 44.16 -61.55
N MET A 2 -32.30 44.10 -60.28
CA MET A 2 -32.64 45.27 -59.45
C MET A 2 -32.08 45.08 -58.05
N GLN A 3 -31.27 46.05 -57.60
CA GLN A 3 -30.98 46.48 -56.22
C GLN A 3 -29.76 47.44 -56.30
N PRO A 4 -29.50 48.34 -55.32
CA PRO A 4 -29.75 48.12 -53.90
C PRO A 4 -30.27 49.29 -53.03
N TYR A 5 -30.98 48.84 -51.98
CA TYR A 5 -30.98 49.24 -50.57
C TYR A 5 -31.54 50.60 -50.10
N LEU A 6 -32.60 50.45 -49.29
CA LEU A 6 -33.42 51.43 -48.59
C LEU A 6 -33.05 51.54 -47.11
N HIS A 7 -33.17 52.79 -46.66
CA HIS A 7 -33.42 53.36 -45.33
C HIS A 7 -33.60 52.47 -44.09
N GLN A 8 -32.88 52.88 -43.05
CA GLN A 8 -32.96 52.54 -41.63
C GLN A 8 -34.13 53.30 -40.97
N GLN A 9 -34.98 52.62 -40.20
CA GLN A 9 -36.03 53.23 -39.38
C GLN A 9 -35.92 52.70 -37.94
N GLN A 10 -35.72 53.61 -36.99
CA GLN A 10 -35.72 53.36 -35.55
C GLN A 10 -37.16 53.13 -35.07
N PHE A 11 -37.39 52.03 -34.33
CA PHE A 11 -38.55 51.87 -33.47
C PHE A 11 -38.08 51.70 -32.02
N HIS A 12 -38.53 52.63 -31.18
CA HIS A 12 -38.52 52.52 -29.72
C HIS A 12 -39.60 51.50 -29.31
N THR A 13 -39.20 50.45 -28.60
CA THR A 13 -40.15 49.52 -27.94
C THR A 13 -39.67 49.27 -26.51
N GLU A 14 -40.37 49.87 -25.55
CA GLU A 14 -40.28 49.54 -24.13
C GLU A 14 -40.69 48.07 -23.92
N TRP A 15 -39.79 47.28 -23.30
CA TRP A 15 -40.10 45.95 -22.74
C TRP A 15 -39.82 45.96 -21.23
N PRO A 16 -40.59 45.22 -20.41
CA PRO A 16 -40.57 45.35 -18.96
C PRO A 16 -39.34 44.65 -18.36
N GLN A 17 -38.46 45.41 -17.70
CA GLN A 17 -37.22 44.95 -17.07
C GLN A 17 -37.40 44.05 -15.81
N GLY A 18 -38.60 43.58 -15.49
CA GLY A 18 -38.89 42.89 -14.22
C GLY A 18 -38.67 41.37 -14.20
N HIS A 19 -38.69 40.67 -15.34
CA HIS A 19 -38.71 39.19 -15.36
C HIS A 19 -37.36 38.52 -15.66
N GLN A 20 -36.39 39.24 -16.24
CA GLN A 20 -35.09 38.65 -16.59
C GLN A 20 -34.12 38.56 -15.40
N GLN A 21 -34.31 39.39 -14.37
CA GLN A 21 -33.47 39.43 -13.17
C GLN A 21 -33.77 38.26 -12.20
N HIS A 22 -35.03 37.82 -12.13
CA HIS A 22 -35.43 36.68 -11.28
C HIS A 22 -34.92 35.32 -11.80
N HIS A 23 -34.90 35.11 -13.11
CA HIS A 23 -34.36 33.87 -13.70
C HIS A 23 -32.83 33.77 -13.59
N ALA A 24 -32.11 34.89 -13.71
CA ALA A 24 -30.65 34.93 -13.53
C ALA A 24 -30.26 34.65 -12.06
N ALA A 25 -31.02 35.18 -11.09
CA ALA A 25 -30.79 34.93 -9.67
C ALA A 25 -31.06 33.46 -9.28
N GLN A 26 -32.11 32.84 -9.82
CA GLN A 26 -32.39 31.41 -9.59
C GLN A 26 -31.31 30.49 -10.20
N HIS A 27 -30.83 30.79 -11.41
CA HIS A 27 -29.74 30.01 -12.02
C HIS A 27 -28.41 30.14 -11.26
N ALA A 28 -28.08 31.34 -10.78
CA ALA A 28 -26.88 31.57 -9.97
C ALA A 28 -26.95 30.84 -8.62
N GLN A 29 -28.13 30.84 -7.98
CA GLN A 29 -28.35 30.14 -6.72
C GLN A 29 -28.28 28.62 -6.89
N GLN A 30 -28.80 28.09 -8.00
CA GLN A 30 -28.74 26.67 -8.32
C GLN A 30 -27.31 26.20 -8.66
N GLN A 31 -26.53 27.00 -9.40
CA GLN A 31 -25.10 26.72 -9.64
C GLN A 31 -24.27 26.77 -8.35
N ALA A 32 -24.53 27.73 -7.45
CA ALA A 32 -23.86 27.80 -6.15
C ALA A 32 -24.19 26.59 -5.27
N GLN A 33 -25.43 26.09 -5.30
CA GLN A 33 -25.83 24.88 -4.57
C GLN A 33 -25.13 23.63 -5.11
N VAL A 34 -25.05 23.46 -6.43
CA VAL A 34 -24.35 22.32 -7.05
C VAL A 34 -22.85 22.34 -6.73
N HIS A 35 -22.21 23.52 -6.75
CA HIS A 35 -20.81 23.68 -6.35
C HIS A 35 -20.58 23.36 -4.86
N ALA A 36 -21.45 23.85 -3.97
CA ALA A 36 -21.35 23.57 -2.54
C ALA A 36 -21.54 22.07 -2.23
N GLN A 37 -22.44 21.40 -2.94
CA GLN A 37 -22.72 19.97 -2.76
C GLN A 37 -21.58 19.10 -3.31
N ALA A 38 -20.95 19.50 -4.42
CA ALA A 38 -19.74 18.86 -4.95
C ALA A 38 -18.53 19.03 -4.00
N GLN A 39 -18.35 20.21 -3.39
CA GLN A 39 -17.31 20.44 -2.38
C GLN A 39 -17.55 19.65 -1.09
N ALA A 40 -18.80 19.55 -0.63
CA ALA A 40 -19.16 18.74 0.53
C ALA A 40 -18.92 17.23 0.28
N ALA A 41 -19.27 16.73 -0.91
CA ALA A 41 -18.99 15.35 -1.30
C ALA A 41 -17.48 15.07 -1.41
N ALA A 42 -16.70 16.00 -1.95
CA ALA A 42 -15.25 15.91 -2.00
C ALA A 42 -14.61 15.91 -0.59
N ALA A 43 -15.12 16.74 0.33
CA ALA A 43 -14.68 16.76 1.72
C ALA A 43 -15.03 15.46 2.46
N ALA A 44 -16.24 14.92 2.27
CA ALA A 44 -16.65 13.64 2.85
C ALA A 44 -15.80 12.47 2.31
N ALA A 45 -15.52 12.47 1.00
CA ALA A 45 -14.61 11.49 0.38
C ALA A 45 -13.17 11.62 0.93
N ALA A 46 -12.70 12.84 1.20
CA ALA A 46 -11.40 13.08 1.81
C ALA A 46 -11.33 12.57 3.26
N VAL A 47 -12.40 12.69 4.05
CA VAL A 47 -12.46 12.14 5.42
C VAL A 47 -12.49 10.61 5.40
N ALA A 48 -13.30 10.00 4.54
CA ALA A 48 -13.33 8.54 4.38
C ALA A 48 -11.98 7.98 3.92
N GLN A 49 -11.29 8.69 3.03
CA GLN A 49 -9.95 8.36 2.58
C GLN A 49 -8.94 8.43 3.74
N GLN A 50 -9.07 9.40 4.65
CA GLN A 50 -8.18 9.53 5.81
C GLN A 50 -8.37 8.40 6.83
N GLN A 51 -9.61 7.93 7.02
CA GLN A 51 -9.89 6.75 7.86
C GLN A 51 -9.32 5.47 7.24
N HIS A 52 -9.44 5.28 5.92
CA HIS A 52 -8.83 4.11 5.25
C HIS A 52 -7.31 4.18 5.24
N TYR A 53 -6.73 5.36 4.99
CA TYR A 53 -5.30 5.65 5.08
C TYR A 53 -4.73 5.25 6.45
N ASN A 54 -5.44 5.56 7.54
CA ASN A 54 -5.06 5.17 8.90
C ASN A 54 -5.26 3.67 9.19
N ARG A 55 -6.29 3.01 8.62
CA ARG A 55 -6.50 1.55 8.80
C ARG A 55 -5.43 0.70 8.10
N ILE A 56 -5.00 1.08 6.90
CA ILE A 56 -3.85 0.43 6.24
C ILE A 56 -2.58 0.58 7.11
N ALA A 57 -2.38 1.74 7.74
CA ALA A 57 -1.24 1.99 8.63
C ALA A 57 -1.27 1.13 9.91
N GLY A 58 -2.45 0.91 10.49
CA GLY A 58 -2.68 0.18 11.73
C GLY A 58 -2.49 -1.34 11.61
N ASN A 59 -2.80 -1.93 10.45
CA ASN A 59 -2.72 -3.39 10.27
C ASN A 59 -1.29 -3.93 9.99
N ASN A 60 -0.32 -3.02 9.78
CA ASN A 60 1.12 -3.33 9.74
C ASN A 60 1.78 -3.22 11.13
N GLY A 61 1.00 -3.14 12.21
CA GLY A 61 1.47 -3.33 13.58
C GLY A 61 1.72 -4.81 13.87
N ILE A 62 2.96 -5.13 14.26
CA ILE A 62 3.40 -6.47 14.65
C ILE A 62 2.72 -6.84 15.98
N ASN A 63 1.85 -7.87 15.98
CA ASN A 63 1.41 -8.54 17.20
C ASN A 63 2.23 -9.83 17.36
N ILE A 64 3.01 -9.92 18.44
CA ILE A 64 3.75 -11.12 18.88
C ILE A 64 2.83 -11.89 19.83
N PRO A 65 2.68 -13.23 19.72
CA PRO A 65 1.74 -13.98 20.54
C PRO A 65 2.36 -14.35 21.90
N GLY A 66 1.59 -14.17 22.98
CA GLY A 66 1.96 -14.60 24.33
C GLY A 66 0.74 -14.80 25.23
N SER A 67 0.55 -16.05 25.67
CA SER A 67 -0.07 -16.50 26.94
C SER A 67 -1.60 -16.37 27.17
N SER A 68 -2.28 -17.51 26.98
CA SER A 68 -3.26 -18.18 27.86
C SER A 68 -4.25 -17.38 28.75
N SER A 69 -5.54 -17.68 28.61
CA SER A 69 -6.37 -18.35 29.65
C SER A 69 -7.84 -18.55 29.20
N ILE A 70 -8.35 -19.75 29.50
CA ILE A 70 -9.74 -20.21 29.30
C ILE A 70 -10.57 -19.83 30.54
N PRO A 71 -11.88 -19.56 30.41
CA PRO A 71 -12.80 -20.32 31.24
C PRO A 71 -14.00 -20.92 30.48
N ARG A 72 -14.26 -22.18 30.84
CA ARG A 72 -15.45 -23.00 30.56
C ARG A 72 -16.71 -22.43 31.21
N GLY A 73 -17.85 -22.56 30.54
CA GLY A 73 -19.21 -22.48 31.09
C GLY A 73 -20.14 -23.48 30.36
N PRO A 74 -21.20 -24.00 30.99
CA PRO A 74 -21.68 -25.36 30.76
C PRO A 74 -22.78 -25.52 29.71
N ALA A 75 -22.96 -26.78 29.32
CA ALA A 75 -23.92 -27.33 28.38
C ALA A 75 -25.37 -27.26 28.87
N ASN A 76 -26.28 -26.99 27.94
CA ASN A 76 -27.58 -27.65 27.77
C ASN A 76 -28.25 -27.05 26.52
N ASP A 77 -28.39 -27.81 25.44
CA ASP A 77 -29.72 -28.28 25.05
C ASP A 77 -29.65 -29.31 23.92
N ILE A 78 -30.33 -30.42 24.16
CA ILE A 78 -30.60 -31.48 23.19
C ILE A 78 -31.96 -31.15 22.58
N GLY A 79 -31.98 -30.95 21.25
CA GLY A 79 -33.22 -31.03 20.49
C GLY A 79 -33.31 -30.04 19.34
N GLN A 80 -32.81 -30.41 18.17
CA GLN A 80 -33.56 -30.35 16.92
C GLN A 80 -32.71 -30.87 15.76
N LEU A 81 -33.14 -32.02 15.23
CA LEU A 81 -32.81 -32.45 13.89
C LEU A 81 -33.58 -31.58 12.89
N THR A 82 -32.96 -31.40 11.72
CA THR A 82 -33.48 -30.83 10.46
C THR A 82 -33.65 -29.31 10.37
N THR A 83 -32.54 -28.61 10.15
CA THR A 83 -32.49 -27.41 9.30
C THR A 83 -31.18 -27.45 8.53
N GLU A 84 -31.24 -27.35 7.19
CA GLU A 84 -30.07 -26.95 6.42
C GLU A 84 -29.43 -25.70 7.08
N PRO A 85 -28.10 -25.55 7.10
CA PRO A 85 -27.50 -24.36 7.68
C PRO A 85 -27.91 -23.17 6.81
N GLY A 86 -28.98 -22.49 7.21
CA GLY A 86 -29.48 -21.30 6.56
C GLY A 86 -28.33 -20.31 6.46
N ILE A 87 -27.92 -20.00 5.23
CA ILE A 87 -26.92 -18.97 4.95
C ILE A 87 -27.37 -17.71 5.70
N SER A 88 -26.55 -17.24 6.64
CA SER A 88 -26.81 -16.02 7.41
C SER A 88 -27.17 -14.88 6.45
N GLU A 89 -28.08 -13.97 6.83
CA GLU A 89 -28.45 -12.82 5.99
C GLU A 89 -27.22 -12.01 5.54
N ASP A 90 -26.20 -11.92 6.39
CA ASP A 90 -24.95 -11.26 6.07
C ASP A 90 -24.18 -12.00 4.96
N SER A 91 -24.12 -13.33 5.01
CA SER A 91 -23.51 -14.15 3.97
C SER A 91 -24.27 -14.02 2.64
N ARG A 92 -25.61 -13.92 2.68
CA ARG A 92 -26.43 -13.69 1.48
C ARG A 92 -26.13 -12.33 0.84
N ARG A 93 -26.00 -11.27 1.65
CA ARG A 93 -25.63 -9.93 1.16
C ARG A 93 -24.25 -9.90 0.54
N VAL A 94 -23.28 -10.61 1.13
CA VAL A 94 -21.92 -10.74 0.55
C VAL A 94 -22.00 -11.37 -0.83
N LEU A 95 -22.70 -12.49 -0.98
CA LEU A 95 -22.86 -13.15 -2.28
C LEU A 95 -23.56 -12.26 -3.31
N GLU A 96 -24.52 -11.45 -2.87
CA GLU A 96 -25.18 -10.48 -3.75
C GLU A 96 -24.20 -9.40 -4.25
N TRP A 97 -23.38 -8.81 -3.37
CA TRP A 97 -22.35 -7.86 -3.78
C TRP A 97 -21.30 -8.50 -4.71
N ILE A 98 -20.93 -9.75 -4.45
CA ILE A 98 -20.04 -10.52 -5.33
C ILE A 98 -20.63 -10.63 -6.75
N ALA A 99 -21.92 -10.96 -6.87
CA ALA A 99 -22.61 -10.97 -8.16
C ALA A 99 -22.69 -9.58 -8.81
N GLN A 100 -22.85 -8.53 -7.99
CA GLN A 100 -22.88 -7.13 -8.46
C GLN A 100 -21.52 -6.62 -8.96
N LEU A 101 -20.39 -7.22 -8.57
CA LEU A 101 -19.07 -6.86 -9.12
C LEU A 101 -18.97 -7.10 -10.64
N MET A 102 -19.73 -8.07 -11.15
CA MET A 102 -19.72 -8.41 -12.58
C MET A 102 -20.43 -7.37 -13.45
N LYS A 103 -21.28 -6.52 -12.87
CA LYS A 103 -22.07 -5.53 -13.62
C LYS A 103 -21.47 -4.14 -13.46
N THR A 104 -21.12 -3.49 -14.58
CA THR A 104 -20.45 -2.18 -14.60
C THR A 104 -21.18 -1.10 -13.80
N ASN A 105 -22.51 -1.11 -13.79
CA ASN A 105 -23.34 -0.12 -13.11
C ASN A 105 -23.42 -0.28 -11.59
N THR A 106 -23.27 -1.50 -11.06
CA THR A 106 -23.33 -1.77 -9.61
C THR A 106 -21.97 -2.00 -8.98
N ARG A 107 -20.93 -2.21 -9.80
CA ARG A 107 -19.59 -2.60 -9.35
C ARG A 107 -18.98 -1.62 -8.35
N GLU A 108 -19.12 -0.31 -8.57
CA GLU A 108 -18.53 0.69 -7.68
C GLU A 108 -19.07 0.61 -6.25
N THR A 109 -20.39 0.46 -6.11
CA THR A 109 -21.03 0.26 -4.81
C THR A 109 -20.64 -1.07 -4.18
N ALA A 110 -20.61 -2.14 -4.96
CA ALA A 110 -20.20 -3.46 -4.48
C ALA A 110 -18.75 -3.48 -3.99
N LEU A 111 -17.83 -2.83 -4.70
CA LEU A 111 -16.43 -2.67 -4.27
C LEU A 111 -16.32 -1.98 -2.91
N LEU A 112 -17.08 -0.90 -2.71
CA LEU A 112 -17.07 -0.15 -1.46
C LEU A 112 -17.60 -0.99 -0.28
N GLU A 113 -18.70 -1.71 -0.47
CA GLU A 113 -19.28 -2.50 0.62
C GLU A 113 -18.44 -3.75 0.95
N LEU A 114 -17.94 -4.45 -0.07
CA LEU A 114 -17.04 -5.59 0.13
C LEU A 114 -15.72 -5.17 0.78
N SER A 115 -15.14 -4.02 0.41
CA SER A 115 -13.88 -3.56 1.01
C SER A 115 -14.00 -3.27 2.50
N LYS A 116 -15.19 -2.83 2.97
CA LYS A 116 -15.50 -2.66 4.40
C LYS A 116 -15.67 -3.99 5.13
N LYS A 117 -16.14 -5.04 4.44
CA LYS A 117 -16.42 -6.35 5.02
C LYS A 117 -15.24 -7.31 5.04
N ARG A 118 -14.09 -6.93 4.46
CA ARG A 118 -12.89 -7.78 4.35
C ARG A 118 -12.36 -8.38 5.66
N GLU A 119 -12.59 -7.72 6.80
CA GLU A 119 -12.16 -8.20 8.13
C GLU A 119 -13.24 -9.02 8.84
N GLN A 120 -14.51 -8.88 8.43
CA GLN A 120 -15.67 -9.51 9.07
C GLN A 120 -16.01 -10.86 8.45
N VAL A 121 -15.51 -11.13 7.23
CA VAL A 121 -15.83 -12.33 6.45
C VAL A 121 -14.51 -13.07 6.17
N PRO A 122 -14.12 -14.05 7.01
CA PRO A 122 -12.86 -14.78 6.86
C PRO A 122 -12.73 -15.45 5.48
N GLU A 123 -13.83 -16.02 4.99
CA GLU A 123 -13.91 -16.75 3.71
C GLU A 123 -13.95 -15.85 2.47
N LEU A 124 -13.91 -14.51 2.64
CA LEU A 124 -14.08 -13.59 1.51
C LEU A 124 -13.03 -13.79 0.42
N ALA A 125 -11.78 -14.10 0.80
CA ALA A 125 -10.71 -14.36 -0.15
C ALA A 125 -11.02 -15.55 -1.06
N LEU A 126 -11.52 -16.66 -0.49
CA LEU A 126 -11.92 -17.84 -1.25
C LEU A 126 -13.10 -17.52 -2.16
N ILE A 127 -14.12 -16.83 -1.65
CA ILE A 127 -15.30 -16.43 -2.43
C ILE A 127 -14.88 -15.55 -3.61
N LEU A 128 -14.03 -14.54 -3.40
CA LEU A 128 -13.54 -13.65 -4.45
C LEU A 128 -12.78 -14.41 -5.53
N TRP A 129 -11.94 -15.36 -5.14
CA TRP A 129 -11.11 -16.11 -6.08
C TRP A 129 -11.92 -17.11 -6.90
N HIS A 130 -12.77 -17.90 -6.25
CA HIS A 130 -13.50 -19.00 -6.89
C HIS A 130 -14.82 -18.57 -7.56
N SER A 131 -15.31 -17.36 -7.29
CA SER A 131 -16.47 -16.82 -8.00
C SER A 131 -16.11 -16.44 -9.43
N PHE A 132 -16.92 -16.94 -10.37
CA PHE A 132 -16.71 -16.75 -11.80
C PHE A 132 -16.60 -15.25 -12.17
N GLY A 133 -15.51 -14.89 -12.86
CA GLY A 133 -15.30 -13.55 -13.43
C GLY A 133 -14.94 -12.44 -12.44
N VAL A 134 -14.93 -12.69 -11.13
CA VAL A 134 -14.66 -11.67 -10.10
C VAL A 134 -13.24 -11.16 -10.20
N MET A 135 -12.24 -12.05 -10.25
CA MET A 135 -10.84 -11.65 -10.39
C MET A 135 -10.59 -10.85 -11.68
N ALA A 136 -11.24 -11.22 -12.78
CA ALA A 136 -11.16 -10.46 -14.04
C ALA A 136 -11.78 -9.06 -13.90
N SER A 137 -12.89 -8.93 -13.17
CA SER A 137 -13.52 -7.63 -12.88
C SER A 137 -12.63 -6.75 -12.02
N LEU A 138 -11.95 -7.31 -11.01
CA LEU A 138 -10.98 -6.56 -10.18
C LEU A 138 -9.77 -6.09 -11.00
N LEU A 139 -9.25 -6.94 -11.90
CA LEU A 139 -8.17 -6.55 -12.82
C LEU A 139 -8.62 -5.47 -13.81
N GLN A 140 -9.87 -5.53 -14.28
CA GLN A 140 -10.43 -4.49 -15.15
C GLN A 140 -10.44 -3.12 -14.46
N GLU A 141 -10.74 -3.06 -13.16
CA GLU A 141 -10.68 -1.82 -12.38
C GLU A 141 -9.26 -1.24 -12.33
N ILE A 142 -8.24 -2.09 -12.17
CA ILE A 142 -6.83 -1.68 -12.23
C ILE A 142 -6.48 -1.11 -13.62
N ILE A 143 -6.75 -1.88 -14.68
CA ILE A 143 -6.35 -1.52 -16.04
C ILE A 143 -7.06 -0.24 -16.51
N SER A 144 -8.30 -0.01 -16.05
CA SER A 144 -9.08 1.20 -16.38
C SER A 144 -8.40 2.50 -15.91
N VAL A 145 -7.51 2.41 -14.91
CA VAL A 145 -6.77 3.54 -14.35
C VAL A 145 -5.48 3.83 -15.10
N TYR A 146 -4.92 2.89 -15.87
CA TYR A 146 -3.64 3.08 -16.55
C TYR A 146 -3.56 4.32 -17.44
N PRO A 147 -4.58 4.68 -18.24
CA PRO A 147 -4.55 5.90 -19.05
C PRO A 147 -4.47 7.19 -18.22
N LEU A 148 -4.87 7.14 -16.94
CA LEU A 148 -4.89 8.29 -16.03
C LEU A 148 -3.56 8.49 -15.27
N LEU A 149 -2.61 7.56 -15.43
CA LEU A 149 -1.30 7.65 -14.77
C LEU A 149 -0.36 8.61 -15.49
N ASN A 150 -0.39 8.60 -16.82
CA ASN A 150 0.45 9.43 -17.67
C ASN A 150 -0.32 9.95 -18.89
N PRO A 151 -0.64 11.27 -18.96
CA PRO A 151 -0.34 12.31 -17.96
C PRO A 151 -1.10 12.07 -16.64
N SER A 152 -0.61 12.65 -15.54
CA SER A 152 -1.13 12.39 -14.18
C SER A 152 -2.52 13.00 -13.92
N GLN A 153 -3.56 12.41 -14.49
CA GLN A 153 -4.96 12.87 -14.50
C GLN A 153 -5.86 12.14 -13.50
N LEU A 154 -5.28 11.31 -12.62
CA LEU A 154 -6.04 10.54 -11.63
C LEU A 154 -6.81 11.44 -10.65
N THR A 155 -8.14 11.30 -10.64
CA THR A 155 -9.03 12.02 -9.72
C THR A 155 -9.14 11.29 -8.37
N ALA A 156 -9.59 12.00 -7.33
CA ALA A 156 -9.83 11.40 -6.02
C ALA A 156 -10.89 10.28 -6.06
N ALA A 157 -11.97 10.45 -6.82
CA ALA A 157 -13.01 9.44 -6.97
C ALA A 157 -12.49 8.17 -7.66
N ALA A 158 -11.75 8.32 -8.76
CA ALA A 158 -11.14 7.18 -9.48
C ALA A 158 -10.12 6.45 -8.60
N SER A 159 -9.27 7.18 -7.88
CA SER A 159 -8.32 6.61 -6.92
C SER A 159 -9.03 5.83 -5.80
N ASN A 160 -10.08 6.38 -5.20
CA ASN A 160 -10.85 5.69 -4.16
C ASN A 160 -11.49 4.39 -4.68
N ARG A 161 -12.08 4.42 -5.88
CA ARG A 161 -12.71 3.27 -6.51
C ARG A 161 -11.71 2.13 -6.75
N VAL A 162 -10.57 2.40 -7.40
CA VAL A 162 -9.56 1.36 -7.63
C VAL A 162 -8.92 0.89 -6.32
N CYS A 163 -8.76 1.75 -5.32
CA CYS A 163 -8.23 1.34 -4.01
C CYS A 163 -9.17 0.38 -3.27
N ASN A 164 -10.49 0.48 -3.46
CA ASN A 164 -11.43 -0.54 -2.95
C ASN A 164 -11.18 -1.91 -3.62
N ALA A 165 -10.92 -1.94 -4.93
CA ALA A 165 -10.54 -3.17 -5.62
C ALA A 165 -9.18 -3.72 -5.11
N LEU A 166 -8.18 -2.85 -4.93
CA LEU A 166 -6.88 -3.22 -4.36
C LEU A 166 -7.02 -3.77 -2.93
N ALA A 167 -7.93 -3.24 -2.11
CA ALA A 167 -8.20 -3.76 -0.77
C ALA A 167 -8.77 -5.19 -0.79
N LEU A 168 -9.56 -5.55 -1.80
CA LEU A 168 -10.03 -6.92 -2.02
C LEU A 168 -8.90 -7.83 -2.51
N LEU A 169 -8.05 -7.35 -3.42
CA LEU A 169 -6.86 -8.10 -3.84
C LEU A 169 -5.88 -8.32 -2.69
N GLN A 170 -5.77 -7.37 -1.76
CA GLN A 170 -5.00 -7.53 -0.53
C GLN A 170 -5.56 -8.68 0.33
N CYS A 171 -6.89 -8.82 0.41
CA CYS A 171 -7.55 -9.93 1.12
C CYS A 171 -7.15 -11.27 0.48
N VAL A 172 -7.26 -11.38 -0.85
CA VAL A 172 -6.86 -12.58 -1.62
C VAL A 172 -5.37 -12.91 -1.44
N ALA A 173 -4.48 -11.92 -1.49
CA ALA A 173 -3.05 -12.08 -1.28
C ALA A 173 -2.68 -12.52 0.15
N SER A 174 -3.50 -12.13 1.13
CA SER A 174 -3.28 -12.43 2.54
C SER A 174 -3.71 -13.84 2.95
N HIS A 175 -4.66 -14.45 2.23
CA HIS A 175 -5.21 -15.77 2.57
C HIS A 175 -4.32 -16.92 2.11
N THR A 176 -4.14 -17.93 2.95
CA THR A 176 -3.17 -19.02 2.75
C THR A 176 -3.42 -19.85 1.49
N GLU A 177 -4.69 -20.11 1.17
CA GLU A 177 -5.05 -20.97 0.02
C GLU A 177 -5.03 -20.23 -1.32
N THR A 178 -5.32 -18.93 -1.34
CA THR A 178 -5.38 -18.15 -2.59
C THR A 178 -4.08 -17.44 -2.90
N ARG A 179 -3.18 -17.27 -1.92
CA ARG A 179 -1.90 -16.57 -2.11
C ARG A 179 -1.04 -17.19 -3.20
N GLY A 180 -0.89 -18.52 -3.19
CA GLY A 180 -0.13 -19.23 -4.22
C GLY A 180 -0.74 -18.99 -5.60
N LEU A 181 -2.07 -19.13 -5.71
CA LEU A 181 -2.79 -18.89 -6.97
C LEU A 181 -2.67 -17.44 -7.45
N PHE A 182 -2.75 -16.47 -6.55
CA PHE A 182 -2.55 -15.04 -6.81
C PHE A 182 -1.15 -14.75 -7.36
N LEU A 183 -0.14 -15.40 -6.80
CA LEU A 183 1.25 -15.30 -7.25
C LEU A 183 1.44 -15.95 -8.62
N SER A 184 0.95 -17.18 -8.81
CA SER A 184 1.04 -17.91 -10.08
C SER A 184 0.31 -17.19 -11.22
N ALA A 185 -0.76 -16.46 -10.92
CA ALA A 185 -1.49 -15.63 -11.87
C ALA A 185 -0.76 -14.31 -12.22
N HIS A 186 0.41 -14.03 -11.63
CA HIS A 186 1.21 -12.82 -11.86
C HIS A 186 0.45 -11.50 -11.62
N ILE A 187 -0.60 -11.54 -10.79
CA ILE A 187 -1.42 -10.36 -10.46
C ILE A 187 -0.60 -9.19 -9.87
N PRO A 188 0.44 -9.42 -9.03
CA PRO A 188 1.27 -8.32 -8.53
C PRO A 188 1.84 -7.39 -9.61
N LEU A 189 2.12 -7.91 -10.81
CA LEU A 189 2.72 -7.13 -11.90
C LEU A 189 1.80 -6.02 -12.40
N PHE A 190 0.47 -6.19 -12.27
CA PHE A 190 -0.51 -5.15 -12.60
C PHE A 190 -0.43 -3.94 -11.65
N LEU A 191 0.24 -4.07 -10.51
CA LEU A 191 0.37 -2.98 -9.53
C LEU A 191 1.63 -2.14 -9.75
N TYR A 192 2.60 -2.63 -10.52
CA TYR A 192 3.87 -1.93 -10.70
C TYR A 192 3.74 -0.60 -11.44
N PRO A 193 2.86 -0.43 -12.45
CA PRO A 193 2.59 0.88 -13.02
C PRO A 193 2.14 1.91 -11.97
N PHE A 194 1.37 1.50 -10.95
CA PHE A 194 0.97 2.38 -9.86
C PHE A 194 2.15 2.78 -8.97
N LEU A 195 3.00 1.81 -8.60
CA LEU A 195 4.21 2.03 -7.80
C LEU A 195 5.24 2.91 -8.51
N ASN A 196 5.26 2.88 -9.84
CA ASN A 196 6.20 3.65 -10.67
C ASN A 196 5.82 5.15 -10.76
N THR A 197 4.63 5.54 -10.34
CA THR A 197 4.18 6.95 -10.41
C THR A 197 4.95 7.86 -9.45
N THR A 198 5.17 9.11 -9.87
CA THR A 198 5.97 10.11 -9.12
C THR A 198 5.15 11.30 -8.63
N SER A 199 3.90 11.46 -9.09
CA SER A 199 3.02 12.54 -8.68
C SER A 199 2.76 12.51 -7.17
N LYS A 200 2.97 13.65 -6.50
CA LYS A 200 2.77 13.82 -5.06
C LYS A 200 1.33 14.20 -4.69
N SER A 201 0.40 14.22 -5.65
CA SER A 201 -0.99 14.53 -5.32
C SER A 201 -1.61 13.41 -4.48
N ARG A 202 -2.55 13.78 -3.60
CA ARG A 202 -3.20 12.86 -2.67
C ARG A 202 -3.79 11.59 -3.33
N PRO A 203 -4.43 11.66 -4.52
CA PRO A 203 -4.89 10.46 -5.22
C PRO A 203 -3.77 9.46 -5.57
N PHE A 204 -2.58 9.94 -5.94
CA PHE A 204 -1.44 9.09 -6.30
C PHE A 204 -0.69 8.55 -5.08
N GLU A 205 -0.55 9.32 -4.01
CA GLU A 205 -0.02 8.83 -2.73
C GLU A 205 -0.89 7.69 -2.18
N TYR A 206 -2.21 7.86 -2.20
CA TYR A 206 -3.14 6.83 -1.73
C TYR A 206 -3.12 5.56 -2.59
N LEU A 207 -3.04 5.73 -3.91
CA LEU A 207 -2.91 4.63 -4.86
C LEU A 207 -1.64 3.81 -4.60
N ARG A 208 -0.50 4.47 -4.42
CA ARG A 208 0.79 3.81 -4.12
C ARG A 208 0.75 3.09 -2.78
N LEU A 209 0.26 3.75 -1.73
CA LEU A 209 0.16 3.13 -0.40
C LEU A 209 -0.71 1.86 -0.44
N THR A 210 -1.87 1.91 -1.10
CA THR A 210 -2.77 0.75 -1.18
C THR A 210 -2.16 -0.38 -2.01
N SER A 211 -1.47 -0.04 -3.10
CA SER A 211 -0.73 -1.01 -3.93
C SER A 211 0.41 -1.70 -3.15
N LEU A 212 1.19 -0.92 -2.38
CA LEU A 212 2.19 -1.47 -1.46
C LEU A 212 1.56 -2.35 -0.39
N GLY A 213 0.35 -2.05 0.07
CA GLY A 213 -0.40 -2.88 1.01
C GLY A 213 -0.66 -4.31 0.50
N VAL A 214 -0.93 -4.46 -0.80
CA VAL A 214 -1.08 -5.77 -1.46
C VAL A 214 0.24 -6.54 -1.45
N ILE A 215 1.34 -5.89 -1.88
CA ILE A 215 2.68 -6.52 -1.88
C ILE A 215 3.13 -6.86 -0.46
N GLY A 216 2.88 -5.95 0.50
CA GLY A 216 3.14 -6.14 1.92
C GLY A 216 2.41 -7.34 2.51
N ALA A 217 1.18 -7.62 2.07
CA ALA A 217 0.43 -8.80 2.50
C ALA A 217 1.04 -10.11 1.98
N LEU A 218 1.59 -10.12 0.76
CA LEU A 218 2.27 -11.28 0.18
C LEU A 218 3.51 -11.67 0.99
N VAL A 219 4.37 -10.69 1.29
CA VAL A 219 5.64 -10.93 1.99
C VAL A 219 5.49 -11.16 3.49
N LYS A 220 4.28 -10.96 4.06
CA LYS A 220 4.04 -11.09 5.50
C LYS A 220 4.23 -12.52 6.03
N ASN A 221 4.05 -13.53 5.17
CA ASN A 221 4.08 -14.95 5.55
C ASN A 221 5.44 -15.61 5.34
N ASP A 222 6.50 -14.83 5.07
CA ASP A 222 7.88 -15.33 5.00
C ASP A 222 8.08 -16.50 4.00
N SER A 223 7.31 -16.52 2.92
CA SER A 223 7.44 -17.51 1.85
C SER A 223 8.57 -17.14 0.89
N SER A 224 9.59 -18.00 0.80
CA SER A 224 10.71 -17.81 -0.13
C SER A 224 10.28 -17.85 -1.60
N GLU A 225 9.16 -18.51 -1.94
CA GLU A 225 8.59 -18.49 -3.30
C GLU A 225 8.13 -17.08 -3.69
N VAL A 226 7.47 -16.38 -2.75
CA VAL A 226 7.06 -14.99 -2.93
C VAL A 226 8.30 -14.10 -3.10
N ILE A 227 9.31 -14.30 -2.26
CA ILE A 227 10.57 -13.52 -2.36
C ILE A 227 11.22 -13.75 -3.72
N ASN A 228 11.37 -14.99 -4.17
CA ASN A 228 11.97 -15.32 -5.47
C ASN A 228 11.22 -14.65 -6.63
N PHE A 229 9.88 -14.71 -6.64
CA PHE A 229 9.06 -14.01 -7.62
C PHE A 229 9.29 -12.49 -7.62
N LEU A 230 9.38 -11.88 -6.44
CA LEU A 230 9.59 -10.44 -6.31
C LEU A 230 10.98 -10.01 -6.79
N LEU A 231 12.00 -10.83 -6.59
CA LEU A 231 13.37 -10.58 -7.04
C LEU A 231 13.48 -10.62 -8.58
N THR A 232 12.74 -11.50 -9.25
CA THR A 232 12.76 -11.60 -10.72
C THR A 232 11.97 -10.48 -11.42
N THR A 233 11.23 -9.68 -10.67
CA THR A 233 10.27 -8.70 -11.20
C THR A 233 10.61 -7.25 -10.79
N GLU A 234 11.82 -6.99 -10.30
CA GLU A 234 12.32 -5.63 -10.00
C GLU A 234 11.50 -4.84 -8.96
N ILE A 235 10.95 -5.50 -7.92
CA ILE A 235 10.25 -4.80 -6.84
C ILE A 235 11.19 -3.88 -6.02
N ILE A 236 12.47 -4.24 -5.92
CA ILE A 236 13.46 -3.54 -5.09
C ILE A 236 13.65 -2.09 -5.57
N PRO A 237 13.97 -1.81 -6.85
CA PRO A 237 14.05 -0.44 -7.36
C PRO A 237 12.79 0.40 -7.10
N LEU A 238 11.59 -0.19 -7.22
CA LEU A 238 10.33 0.50 -6.92
C LEU A 238 10.22 0.88 -5.44
N CYS A 239 10.53 -0.06 -4.54
CA CYS A 239 10.49 0.19 -3.10
C CYS A 239 11.53 1.23 -2.67
N LEU A 240 12.77 1.15 -3.19
CA LEU A 240 13.83 2.10 -2.85
C LEU A 240 13.46 3.55 -3.23
N ARG A 241 12.87 3.75 -4.41
CA ARG A 241 12.40 5.09 -4.83
C ARG A 241 11.32 5.65 -3.91
N ILE A 242 10.38 4.80 -3.48
CA ILE A 242 9.32 5.20 -2.55
C ILE A 242 9.90 5.46 -1.15
N MET A 243 10.86 4.65 -0.69
CA MET A 243 11.58 4.87 0.57
C MET A 243 12.30 6.22 0.59
N GLU A 244 12.81 6.68 -0.55
CA GLU A 244 13.48 7.96 -0.66
C GLU A 244 12.50 9.14 -0.68
N THR A 245 11.46 9.08 -1.53
CA THR A 245 10.66 10.26 -1.91
C THR A 245 9.18 10.23 -1.51
N GLY A 246 8.66 9.09 -1.05
CA GLY A 246 7.25 8.91 -0.73
C GLY A 246 6.79 9.54 0.58
N SER A 247 5.48 9.51 0.84
CA SER A 247 4.91 9.81 2.17
C SER A 247 5.45 8.88 3.26
N GLU A 248 5.45 9.34 4.51
CA GLU A 248 5.94 8.58 5.67
C GLU A 248 5.32 7.18 5.78
N LEU A 249 4.01 7.05 5.54
CA LEU A 249 3.33 5.76 5.52
C LEU A 249 3.83 4.87 4.37
N SER A 250 3.97 5.43 3.16
CA SER A 250 4.47 4.68 2.01
C SER A 250 5.92 4.24 2.22
N LYS A 251 6.77 5.09 2.80
CA LYS A 251 8.13 4.74 3.22
C LYS A 251 8.12 3.57 4.20
N THR A 252 7.21 3.58 5.18
CA THR A 252 7.07 2.53 6.19
C THR A 252 6.70 1.18 5.57
N VAL A 253 5.77 1.14 4.63
CA VAL A 253 5.39 -0.12 3.97
C VAL A 253 6.48 -0.58 3.00
N ALA A 254 7.10 0.34 2.25
CA ALA A 254 8.18 0.01 1.32
C ALA A 254 9.41 -0.56 2.03
N ILE A 255 9.86 0.06 3.14
CA ILE A 255 10.98 -0.50 3.92
C ILE A 255 10.61 -1.82 4.59
N PHE A 256 9.35 -2.02 5.00
CA PHE A 256 8.89 -3.31 5.50
C PHE A 256 9.01 -4.42 4.43
N ILE A 257 8.66 -4.13 3.17
CA ILE A 257 8.83 -5.09 2.05
C ILE A 257 10.32 -5.39 1.82
N VAL A 258 11.17 -4.37 1.76
CA VAL A 258 12.63 -4.54 1.60
C VAL A 258 13.22 -5.32 2.78
N GLN A 259 12.77 -5.06 4.00
CA GLN A 259 13.20 -5.81 5.18
C GLN A 259 12.82 -7.29 5.07
N LYS A 260 11.60 -7.62 4.64
CA LYS A 260 11.16 -9.01 4.44
C LYS A 260 11.98 -9.71 3.36
N ILE A 261 12.33 -9.02 2.28
CA ILE A 261 13.25 -9.54 1.27
C ILE A 261 14.64 -9.81 1.88
N LEU A 262 15.19 -8.88 2.65
CA LEU A 262 16.50 -9.05 3.30
C LEU A 262 16.52 -10.19 4.32
N LEU A 263 15.42 -10.44 5.02
CA LEU A 263 15.32 -11.52 6.01
C LEU A 263 15.45 -12.90 5.37
N ASP A 264 14.98 -13.07 4.14
CA ASP A 264 15.16 -14.30 3.37
C ASP A 264 16.60 -14.43 2.84
N ASP A 265 17.16 -15.64 2.87
CA ASP A 265 18.55 -15.88 2.46
C ASP A 265 18.78 -15.63 0.97
N ILE A 266 17.79 -15.93 0.11
CA ILE A 266 17.86 -15.67 -1.33
C ILE A 266 17.86 -14.16 -1.58
N GLY A 267 17.00 -13.42 -0.85
CA GLY A 267 16.93 -11.97 -0.95
C GLY A 267 18.20 -11.26 -0.46
N LEU A 268 18.77 -11.69 0.67
CA LEU A 268 20.06 -11.18 1.15
C LEU A 268 21.18 -11.46 0.13
N ALA A 269 21.28 -12.69 -0.36
CA ALA A 269 22.28 -13.07 -1.36
C ALA A 269 22.14 -12.25 -2.64
N TYR A 270 20.92 -12.00 -3.11
CA TYR A 270 20.64 -11.19 -4.29
C TYR A 270 21.10 -9.73 -4.14
N ILE A 271 20.77 -9.09 -3.01
CA ILE A 271 21.12 -7.69 -2.73
C ILE A 271 22.64 -7.55 -2.58
N CYS A 272 23.28 -8.49 -1.89
CA CYS A 272 24.73 -8.49 -1.68
C CYS A 272 25.51 -9.11 -2.85
N GLN A 273 24.85 -9.51 -3.95
CA GLN A 273 25.50 -10.20 -5.06
C GLN A 273 26.53 -9.30 -5.75
N THR A 274 26.12 -8.08 -6.06
CA THR A 274 26.93 -7.06 -6.74
C THR A 274 27.09 -5.81 -5.88
N TYR A 275 28.18 -5.08 -6.10
CA TYR A 275 28.43 -3.83 -5.39
C TYR A 275 27.34 -2.80 -5.66
N GLU A 276 26.85 -2.71 -6.90
CA GLU A 276 25.81 -1.76 -7.31
C GLU A 276 24.49 -1.96 -6.56
N ARG A 277 24.03 -3.22 -6.41
CA ARG A 277 22.78 -3.53 -5.70
C ARG A 277 22.90 -3.21 -4.22
N PHE A 278 24.00 -3.62 -3.59
CA PHE A 278 24.28 -3.29 -2.20
C PHE A 278 24.34 -1.78 -2.00
N TYR A 279 25.07 -1.06 -2.86
CA TYR A 279 25.25 0.39 -2.77
C TYR A 279 23.93 1.15 -2.95
N ALA A 280 23.06 0.71 -3.88
CA ALA A 280 21.73 1.30 -4.07
C ALA A 280 20.87 1.18 -2.80
N VAL A 281 20.84 0.00 -2.16
CA VAL A 281 20.10 -0.20 -0.90
C VAL A 281 20.74 0.59 0.24
N GLY A 282 22.07 0.51 0.38
CA GLY A 282 22.81 1.19 1.44
C GLY A 282 22.66 2.71 1.40
N THR A 283 22.74 3.32 0.22
CA THR A 283 22.58 4.78 0.05
C THR A 283 21.20 5.25 0.48
N VAL A 284 20.13 4.56 0.07
CA VAL A 284 18.76 4.92 0.46
C VAL A 284 18.55 4.75 1.96
N LEU A 285 19.04 3.66 2.57
CA LEU A 285 18.97 3.48 4.02
C LEU A 285 19.73 4.58 4.77
N SER A 286 20.91 4.97 4.31
CA SER A 286 21.70 6.08 4.89
C SER A 286 20.97 7.42 4.79
N ASN A 287 20.37 7.72 3.63
CA ASN A 287 19.54 8.91 3.46
C ASN A 287 18.34 8.92 4.42
N MET A 288 17.71 7.76 4.65
CA MET A 288 16.64 7.64 5.63
C MET A 288 17.13 7.89 7.06
N VAL A 289 18.30 7.38 7.45
CA VAL A 289 18.88 7.67 8.79
C VAL A 289 19.04 9.17 8.99
N ASN A 290 19.60 9.88 8.02
CA ASN A 290 19.81 11.32 8.12
C ASN A 290 18.50 12.09 8.28
N GLN A 291 17.44 11.68 7.55
CA GLN A 291 16.09 12.26 7.72
C GLN A 291 15.49 11.96 9.10
N LEU A 292 15.80 10.81 9.69
CA LEU A 292 15.26 10.38 10.98
C LEU A 292 15.87 11.14 12.17
N VAL A 293 17.03 11.77 12.02
CA VAL A 293 17.61 12.63 13.06
C VAL A 293 16.65 13.77 13.42
N GLU A 294 16.05 14.39 12.40
CA GLU A 294 15.10 15.49 12.56
C GLU A 294 13.68 14.99 12.87
N GLN A 295 13.21 13.96 12.14
CA GLN A 295 11.82 13.51 12.22
C GLN A 295 11.53 12.61 13.43
N GLN A 296 12.54 11.92 13.96
CA GLN A 296 12.45 11.01 15.10
C GLN A 296 11.34 9.93 14.98
N THR A 297 11.01 9.51 13.75
CA THR A 297 9.99 8.47 13.50
C THR A 297 10.49 7.08 13.90
N VAL A 298 10.16 6.65 15.12
CA VAL A 298 10.59 5.36 15.72
C VAL A 298 10.31 4.15 14.82
N ARG A 299 9.13 4.11 14.17
CA ARG A 299 8.71 2.98 13.34
C ARG A 299 9.64 2.77 12.15
N LEU A 300 10.03 3.86 11.47
CA LEU A 300 10.96 3.81 10.35
C LEU A 300 12.36 3.43 10.83
N LEU A 301 12.84 4.04 11.91
CA LEU A 301 14.15 3.73 12.50
C LEU A 301 14.29 2.23 12.82
N LYS A 302 13.25 1.62 13.40
CA LYS A 302 13.21 0.19 13.69
C LYS A 302 13.40 -0.69 12.46
N HIS A 303 12.79 -0.34 11.33
CA HIS A 303 12.99 -1.06 10.08
C HIS A 303 14.40 -0.84 9.52
N VAL A 304 14.90 0.40 9.54
CA VAL A 304 16.25 0.74 9.06
C VAL A 304 17.33 -0.03 9.82
N VAL A 305 17.27 -0.04 11.16
CA VAL A 305 18.22 -0.77 12.02
C VAL A 305 18.20 -2.26 11.69
N ARG A 306 17.02 -2.86 11.46
CA ARG A 306 16.91 -4.28 11.12
C ARG A 306 17.45 -4.60 9.73
N CYS A 307 17.26 -3.71 8.75
CA CYS A 307 17.87 -3.86 7.43
C CYS A 307 19.40 -3.86 7.53
N PHE A 308 19.99 -2.90 8.24
CA PHE A 308 21.44 -2.86 8.44
C PHE A 308 21.97 -4.06 9.22
N LEU A 309 21.28 -4.48 10.29
CA LEU A 309 21.64 -5.69 11.03
C LEU A 309 21.67 -6.90 10.12
N ARG A 310 20.62 -7.11 9.31
CA ARG A 310 20.56 -8.25 8.39
C ARG A 310 21.62 -8.17 7.29
N LEU A 311 21.92 -6.99 6.77
CA LEU A 311 23.03 -6.80 5.83
C LEU A 311 24.38 -7.18 6.44
N SER A 312 24.58 -6.97 7.75
CA SER A 312 25.83 -7.32 8.44
C SER A 312 26.09 -8.83 8.56
N ASP A 313 25.08 -9.67 8.30
CA ASP A 313 25.24 -11.14 8.26
C ASP A 313 26.07 -11.57 7.04
N ASN A 314 26.02 -10.81 5.93
CA ASN A 314 26.83 -11.06 4.75
C ASN A 314 28.24 -10.50 4.92
N ALA A 315 29.28 -11.33 4.78
CA ALA A 315 30.67 -10.92 5.00
C ALA A 315 31.13 -9.72 4.14
N ARG A 316 30.75 -9.68 2.86
CA ARG A 316 31.11 -8.57 1.95
C ARG A 316 30.41 -7.26 2.32
N ALA A 317 29.12 -7.34 2.61
CA ALA A 317 28.35 -6.17 3.05
C ALA A 317 28.81 -5.68 4.42
N ARG A 318 29.16 -6.59 5.34
CA ARG A 318 29.72 -6.28 6.66
C ARG A 318 30.99 -5.45 6.55
N GLU A 319 31.92 -5.85 5.68
CA GLU A 319 33.16 -5.08 5.43
C GLU A 319 32.84 -3.66 4.94
N ALA A 320 31.95 -3.53 3.95
CA ALA A 320 31.55 -2.22 3.44
C ALA A 320 30.88 -1.35 4.52
N LEU A 321 30.00 -1.94 5.35
CA LEU A 321 29.30 -1.24 6.43
C LEU A 321 30.26 -0.72 7.52
N ARG A 322 31.43 -1.34 7.73
CA ARG A 322 32.45 -0.76 8.62
C ARG A 322 32.93 0.61 8.14
N GLN A 323 32.87 0.88 6.85
CA GLN A 323 33.30 2.15 6.28
C GLN A 323 32.14 3.13 6.05
N CYS A 324 30.94 2.62 5.73
CA CYS A 324 29.82 3.46 5.28
C CYS A 324 28.57 3.49 6.19
N LEU A 325 28.57 2.82 7.34
CA LEU A 325 27.44 2.93 8.29
C LEU A 325 27.29 4.40 8.77
N PRO A 326 26.09 5.00 8.69
CA PRO A 326 25.85 6.37 9.11
C PRO A 326 26.25 6.65 10.56
N GLU A 327 26.90 7.79 10.80
CA GLU A 327 27.35 8.23 12.13
C GLU A 327 26.21 8.29 13.18
N PRO A 328 24.97 8.75 12.87
CA PRO A 328 23.88 8.77 13.84
C PRO A 328 23.48 7.39 14.39
N LEU A 329 23.86 6.29 13.71
CA LEU A 329 23.66 4.93 14.22
C LEU A 329 24.84 4.42 15.07
N ARG A 330 25.98 5.10 15.03
CA ARG A 330 27.19 4.75 15.81
C ARG A 330 27.25 5.52 17.12
N ASP A 331 26.71 6.73 17.14
CA ASP A 331 26.73 7.62 18.29
C ASP A 331 25.46 7.51 19.15
N ALA A 332 25.29 8.45 20.08
CA ALA A 332 24.15 8.48 20.98
C ALA A 332 22.91 9.20 20.40
N THR A 333 22.88 9.58 19.10
CA THR A 333 21.83 10.41 18.49
C THR A 333 20.42 9.86 18.73
N PHE A 334 20.21 8.56 18.53
CA PHE A 334 18.89 7.92 18.72
C PHE A 334 18.62 7.40 20.14
N SER A 335 19.48 7.68 21.13
CA SER A 335 19.34 7.12 22.50
C SER A 335 18.03 7.53 23.17
N SER A 336 17.57 8.77 22.95
CA SER A 336 16.29 9.27 23.47
C SER A 336 15.10 8.61 22.80
N VAL A 337 15.11 8.56 21.46
CA VAL A 337 14.05 7.99 20.61
C VAL A 337 13.86 6.49 20.88
N LEU A 338 14.96 5.78 21.15
CA LEU A 338 14.93 4.34 21.41
C LEU A 338 14.73 3.99 22.88
N ARG A 339 14.47 4.95 23.78
CA ARG A 339 14.41 4.73 25.24
C ARG A 339 13.55 3.52 25.60
N ASP A 340 12.36 3.46 25.02
CA ASP A 340 11.32 2.47 25.33
C ASP A 340 11.24 1.32 24.30
N ASP A 341 12.08 1.30 23.26
CA ASP A 341 12.16 0.19 22.28
C ASP A 341 13.40 -0.68 22.53
N ALA A 342 13.33 -1.50 23.58
CA ALA A 342 14.41 -2.41 23.96
C ALA A 342 14.80 -3.39 22.83
N ALA A 343 13.84 -3.79 21.98
CA ALA A 343 14.12 -4.70 20.88
C ALA A 343 15.01 -4.03 19.82
N THR A 344 14.67 -2.81 19.42
CA THR A 344 15.47 -2.06 18.43
C THR A 344 16.84 -1.67 19.00
N LYS A 345 16.93 -1.32 20.29
CA LYS A 345 18.22 -1.12 20.97
C LYS A 345 19.12 -2.34 20.89
N ARG A 346 18.60 -3.53 21.18
CA ARG A 346 19.36 -4.79 21.06
C ARG A 346 19.82 -5.05 19.64
N CYS A 347 18.96 -4.81 18.65
CA CYS A 347 19.33 -4.95 17.24
C CYS A 347 20.47 -3.99 16.85
N LEU A 348 20.41 -2.74 17.31
CA LEU A 348 21.46 -1.75 17.03
C LEU A 348 22.79 -2.14 17.71
N ALA A 349 22.74 -2.56 18.97
CA ALA A 349 23.93 -3.04 19.68
C ALA A 349 24.56 -4.25 18.97
N GLN A 350 23.75 -5.23 18.54
CA GLN A 350 24.25 -6.39 17.80
C GLN A 350 24.87 -6.00 16.45
N LEU A 351 24.27 -5.03 15.74
CA LEU A 351 24.86 -4.49 14.51
C LEU A 351 26.24 -3.90 14.78
N LEU A 352 26.40 -3.10 15.82
CA LEU A 352 27.70 -2.51 16.17
C LEU A 352 28.72 -3.58 16.57
N ILE A 353 28.31 -4.63 17.30
CA ILE A 353 29.17 -5.78 17.64
C ILE A 353 29.65 -6.49 16.37
N ASN A 354 28.73 -6.80 15.45
CA ASN A 354 29.07 -7.46 14.18
C ASN A 354 30.10 -6.64 13.38
N LEU A 355 30.06 -5.31 13.48
CA LEU A 355 31.01 -4.44 12.77
C LEU A 355 32.33 -4.24 13.52
N SER A 356 32.36 -4.37 14.85
CA SER A 356 33.59 -4.29 15.65
C SER A 356 34.44 -5.56 15.59
N ASP A 357 33.83 -6.73 15.35
CA ASP A 357 34.56 -7.98 15.22
C ASP A 357 35.41 -7.97 13.95
N ASN A 358 36.71 -7.74 14.12
CA ASN A 358 37.75 -8.03 13.14
C ASN A 358 37.92 -9.55 13.06
N VAL A 359 36.94 -10.26 12.49
CA VAL A 359 37.18 -11.64 12.06
C VAL A 359 38.15 -11.57 10.89
N VAL A 360 39.44 -11.61 11.22
CA VAL A 360 40.49 -12.06 10.32
C VAL A 360 40.08 -13.48 9.96
N GLU A 361 39.51 -13.68 8.77
CA GLU A 361 39.42 -15.02 8.20
C GLU A 361 40.84 -15.59 8.27
N PRO A 362 41.05 -16.80 8.83
CA PRO A 362 42.36 -17.41 8.78
C PRO A 362 42.70 -17.57 7.30
N GLN A 363 43.60 -16.71 6.81
CA GLN A 363 44.33 -16.95 5.58
C GLN A 363 44.80 -18.38 5.68
N SER A 364 44.30 -19.24 4.81
CA SER A 364 44.85 -20.55 4.53
C SER A 364 46.27 -20.36 3.98
N ASN A 365 47.19 -20.04 4.88
CA ASN A 365 48.62 -20.20 4.72
C ASN A 365 48.87 -21.70 4.78
N GLN A 366 48.79 -22.36 3.63
CA GLN A 366 49.62 -23.50 3.33
C GLN A 366 50.42 -23.18 2.08
N LEU A 367 51.42 -22.33 2.27
CA LEU A 367 52.68 -22.44 1.56
C LEU A 367 53.59 -23.34 2.40
N GLN A 368 54.21 -24.29 1.69
CA GLN A 368 55.37 -25.12 2.04
C GLN A 368 55.12 -26.46 2.74
N LEU A 369 55.28 -27.55 1.97
CA LEU A 369 56.37 -28.51 2.18
C LEU A 369 56.58 -29.38 0.91
N HIS A 370 57.77 -29.19 0.32
CA HIS A 370 58.49 -29.99 -0.70
C HIS A 370 57.98 -30.06 -2.13
#